data_AF-A0A5M3VRK4-F1
#
_entry.id   AF-A0A5M3VRK4-F1
#
_cell.length_a   1.000
_cell.length_b   1.000
_cell.length_c   1.000
_cell.angle_alpha   90.00
_cell.angle_beta   90.00
_cell.angle_gamma   90.00
#
_symmetry.space_group_name_H-M   'P 1'
#
loop_
_entity.id
_entity.type
_entity.pdbx_description
1 polymer ?
#
loop_
_entity_poly.entity_id
_entity_poly.type
_entity_poly.pdbx_seq_one_letter_code
_entity_poly.pdbx_strand_id
1 'polypeptide(L)' 'MAALRKAGLRGILQTGVPVKSDDVISVGDVPHEWLFPRMAVLAHHAGAGTTGAGVPSIGLPAVVDQRLWAKR' A
#
# COMPACT_ATOMS: atom_id res chain seq x y z
N MET A 1 6.00 12.16 0.86
CA MET A 1 4.66 12.69 1.22
C MET A 1 4.10 13.75 0.27
N ALA A 2 4.92 14.40 -0.57
CA ALA A 2 4.42 15.34 -1.58
C ALA A 2 3.35 14.74 -2.54
N ALA A 3 3.49 13.45 -2.91
CA ALA A 3 2.51 12.76 -3.74
C ALA A 3 1.14 12.61 -3.05
N LEU A 4 1.10 12.21 -1.77
CA LEU A 4 -0.14 12.12 -0.98
C LEU A 4 -0.83 13.48 -0.87
N ARG A 5 -0.06 14.53 -0.54
CA ARG A 5 -0.58 15.90 -0.49
C ARG A 5 -1.13 16.38 -1.83
N LYS A 6 -0.42 16.12 -2.93
CA LYS A 6 -0.89 16.45 -4.28
C LYS A 6 -2.17 15.71 -4.65
N ALA A 7 -2.33 14.48 -4.16
CA ALA A 7 -3.55 13.69 -4.33
C ALA A 7 -4.67 14.05 -3.33
N GLY A 8 -4.43 14.94 -2.36
CA GLY A 8 -5.39 15.25 -1.30
C GLY A 8 -5.66 14.09 -0.34
N LEU A 9 -4.72 13.15 -0.23
CA LEU A 9 -4.85 11.92 0.55
C LEU A 9 -3.96 11.93 1.80
N ARG A 10 -4.37 11.13 2.78
CA ARG A 10 -3.54 10.70 3.91
C ARG A 10 -3.11 9.25 3.70
N GLY A 11 -1.98 8.86 4.27
CA GLY A 11 -1.36 7.56 4.05
C GLY A 11 -1.25 6.71 5.31
N ILE A 12 -1.32 5.40 5.13
CA ILE A 12 -0.89 4.42 6.12
C ILE A 12 0.38 3.75 5.59
N LEU A 13 1.42 3.72 6.41
CA LEU A 13 2.69 3.12 6.06
C LEU A 13 2.94 1.90 6.95
N GLN A 14 2.89 0.70 6.37
CA GLN A 14 3.19 -0.54 7.08
C GLN A 14 4.70 -0.82 7.03
N THR A 15 5.46 -0.25 7.95
CA THR A 15 6.92 -0.43 8.03
C THR A 15 7.41 -0.83 9.42
N GLY A 16 6.53 -0.87 10.43
CA GLY A 16 6.91 -1.09 11.83
C GLY A 16 7.80 0.00 12.43
N VAL A 17 8.19 1.01 11.64
CA VAL A 17 9.06 2.13 12.02
C VAL A 17 8.22 3.40 12.07
N PRO A 18 8.20 4.14 13.21
CA PRO A 18 7.50 5.41 13.30
C PRO A 18 8.01 6.43 12.29
N VAL A 19 7.09 7.07 11.56
CA VAL A 19 7.39 8.19 10.66
C VAL A 19 6.73 9.44 11.23
N LYS A 20 7.50 10.53 11.35
CA LYS A 20 6.98 11.84 11.74
C LYS A 20 6.42 12.56 10.51
N SER A 21 5.10 12.58 10.37
CA SER A 21 4.39 13.26 9.28
C SER A 21 2.93 13.50 9.66
N ASP A 22 2.38 14.67 9.35
CA ASP A 22 0.97 15.01 9.68
C ASP A 22 -0.03 14.18 8.85
N ASP A 23 0.36 13.84 7.63
CA ASP A 23 -0.48 13.15 6.66
C ASP A 23 -0.29 11.62 6.66
N VAL A 24 0.61 11.08 7.48
CA VAL A 24 0.92 9.64 7.47
C VAL A 24 1.01 9.06 8.86
N ILE A 25 0.38 7.90 9.03
CA ILE A 25 0.51 7.09 10.24
C ILE A 25 1.30 5.83 9.88
N SER A 26 2.35 5.55 10.64
CA SER A 26 3.05 4.27 10.56
C SER A 26 2.34 3.22 11.39
N VAL A 27 2.17 2.03 10.82
CA VAL A 27 1.63 0.86 11.50
C VAL A 27 2.64 -0.29 11.44
N GLY A 28 2.57 -1.17 12.45
CA GLY A 28 3.20 -2.48 12.40
C GLY A 28 2.29 -3.47 11.67
N ASP A 29 2.26 -4.71 12.14
CA ASP A 29 1.37 -5.72 11.57
C ASP A 29 -0.10 -5.40 11.87
N VAL A 30 -0.91 -5.40 10.82
CA VAL A 30 -2.36 -5.20 10.85
C VAL A 30 -3.00 -6.19 9.87
N PRO A 31 -4.15 -6.81 10.20
CA PRO A 31 -4.83 -7.69 9.27
C PRO A 31 -5.19 -6.97 7.96
N HIS A 32 -4.67 -7.46 6.83
CA HIS A 32 -4.89 -6.85 5.51
C HIS A 32 -6.35 -6.92 5.06
N GLU A 33 -7.05 -8.01 5.40
CA GLU A 33 -8.49 -8.17 5.15
C GLU A 33 -9.33 -7.09 5.84
N TRP A 34 -8.86 -6.57 6.97
CA TRP A 34 -9.48 -5.45 7.67
C TRP A 34 -9.01 -4.14 7.04
N LEU A 35 -7.71 -3.94 6.85
CA LEU A 35 -7.19 -2.65 6.43
C LEU A 35 -7.56 -2.28 4.99
N PHE A 36 -7.40 -3.20 4.04
CA PHE A 36 -7.47 -2.91 2.61
C PHE A 36 -8.84 -2.37 2.15
N PRO A 37 -9.99 -2.91 2.57
CA PRO A 37 -11.30 -2.37 2.17
C PRO A 37 -11.55 -0.91 2.58
N ARG A 38 -10.72 -0.36 3.47
CA ARG A 38 -10.80 1.04 3.93
C ARG A 38 -9.87 1.98 3.15
N MET A 39 -9.01 1.46 2.29
CA MET A 39 -8.04 2.23 1.52
C MET A 39 -8.63 2.64 0.18
N ALA A 40 -8.37 3.89 -0.23
CA ALA A 40 -8.74 4.37 -1.56
C ALA A 40 -7.84 3.78 -2.67
N VAL A 41 -6.58 3.52 -2.35
CA VAL A 41 -5.57 2.91 -3.23
C VAL A 41 -4.50 2.21 -2.40
N LEU A 42 -3.97 1.10 -2.91
CA LEU A 42 -2.85 0.37 -2.30
C LEU A 42 -1.59 0.55 -3.15
N ALA A 43 -0.47 0.92 -2.53
CA ALA A 43 0.86 0.80 -3.13
C ALA A 43 1.57 -0.39 -2.47
N HIS A 44 1.89 -1.42 -3.25
CA HIS A 44 2.42 -2.67 -2.71
C HIS A 44 3.37 -3.34 -3.69
N HIS A 45 4.15 -4.29 -3.22
CA HIS A 45 5.17 -4.96 -4.04
C HIS A 45 4.60 -5.95 -5.07
N ALA A 46 3.29 -5.94 -5.35
CA ALA A 46 2.63 -6.90 -6.25
C ALA A 46 2.79 -8.38 -5.84
N GLY A 47 2.67 -8.70 -4.55
CA GLY A 47 2.50 -10.09 -4.11
C GLY A 47 1.10 -10.63 -4.42
N ALA A 48 0.98 -11.93 -4.67
CA ALA A 48 -0.28 -12.55 -5.09
C ALA A 48 -1.48 -12.21 -4.18
N GLY A 49 -1.29 -12.23 -2.85
CA GLY A 49 -2.35 -11.91 -1.89
C GLY A 49 -2.76 -10.43 -1.85
N THR A 50 -1.87 -9.54 -2.25
CA THR A 50 -2.15 -8.08 -2.29
C THR A 50 -2.73 -7.64 -3.63
N THR A 51 -2.35 -8.30 -4.73
CA THR A 51 -2.91 -8.04 -6.07
C THR A 51 -4.39 -8.42 -6.15
N GLY A 52 -4.82 -9.45 -5.41
CA GLY A 52 -6.22 -9.90 -5.35
C GLY A 52 -7.12 -9.10 -4.38
N ALA A 53 -6.65 -8.00 -3.80
CA ALA A 53 -7.35 -7.29 -2.72
C ALA A 53 -8.66 -6.60 -3.13
N GLY A 54 -8.97 -6.50 -4.43
CA GLY A 54 -10.20 -5.86 -4.93
C GLY A 54 -10.25 -4.33 -4.75
N VAL A 55 -9.12 -3.72 -4.38
CA VAL A 55 -8.94 -2.27 -4.19
C VAL A 55 -8.03 -1.77 -5.32
N PRO A 56 -8.25 -0.54 -5.85
CA PRO A 56 -7.31 0.06 -6.81
C PRO A 56 -5.87 -0.04 -6.29
N SER A 57 -4.95 -0.54 -7.12
CA SER A 57 -3.59 -0.84 -6.67
C SER A 57 -2.51 -0.39 -7.63
N ILE A 58 -1.39 0.05 -7.08
CA ILE A 58 -0.15 0.37 -7.77
C ILE A 58 0.89 -0.69 -7.37
N GLY A 59 1.21 -1.59 -8.30
CA GLY A 59 2.25 -2.58 -8.12
C GLY A 59 3.65 -1.98 -8.27
N LEU A 60 4.50 -2.21 -7.27
CA LEU A 60 5.91 -1.81 -7.23
C LEU A 60 6.80 -3.07 -7.14
N PRO A 61 6.85 -3.89 -8.21
CA PRO A 61 7.52 -5.18 -8.16
C PRO A 61 9.04 -5.01 -8.03
N ALA A 62 9.63 -5.65 -7.03
CA ALA A 62 11.08 -5.71 -6.84
C ALA A 62 11.69 -6.99 -7.41
N VAL A 63 10.95 -8.09 -7.39
CA VAL A 63 11.42 -9.43 -7.83
C VAL A 63 10.54 -10.05 -8.92
N VAL A 64 10.98 -11.18 -9.49
CA VAL A 64 10.45 -11.72 -10.75
C VAL A 64 8.98 -12.16 -10.65
N ASP A 65 8.60 -12.87 -9.59
CA ASP A 65 7.23 -13.33 -9.35
C ASP A 65 6.26 -12.14 -9.21
N GLN A 66 6.69 -11.07 -8.56
CA GLN A 66 5.91 -9.85 -8.41
C GLN A 66 5.63 -9.15 -9.74
N ARG A 67 6.58 -9.21 -10.69
CA ARG A 67 6.37 -8.65 -12.05
C ARG A 67 5.29 -9.40 -12.82
N LEU A 68 5.10 -10.69 -12.55
CA LEU A 68 4.02 -11.46 -13.16
C LEU A 68 2.65 -10.99 -12.65
N TRP A 69 2.53 -10.74 -11.35
CA TRP A 69 1.30 -10.25 -10.74
C TRP A 69 1.01 -8.78 -11.05
N ALA A 70 2.03 -7.93 -11.16
CA ALA A 70 1.86 -6.50 -11.51
C ALA A 70 1.30 -6.27 -12.93
N LYS A 71 1.29 -7.31 -13.78
CA LYS A 71 0.73 -7.26 -15.14
C LYS A 71 -0.76 -7.62 -15.20
N ARG A 72 -1.38 -7.96 -14.07
CA ARG A 72 -2.81 -8.27 -13.95
C ARG A 72 -3.52 -7.12 -13.26
#